data_AF-A0A540QBJ8-F1
#
_entry.id   AF-A0A540QBJ8-F1
#
_cell.length_a   1.000
_cell.length_b   1.000
_cell.length_c   1.000
_cell.angle_alpha   90.00
_cell.angle_beta   90.00
_cell.angle_gamma   90.00
#
_symmetry.space_group_name_H-M   'P 1'
#
loop_
_entity.id
_entity.type
_entity.pdbx_description
1 polymer ?
#
loop_
_entity_poly.entity_id
_entity_poly.type
_entity_poly.pdbx_seq_one_letter_code
_entity_poly.pdbx_strand_id
1 'polypeptide(L)'
;MHKRIRKAAMATVLAVGAGLGAFAATGTAQASEETGVIDGSGGTHNDWGDEGTLQKGDESNAVALWQTVLVADGAFWKDSGGALRPFTEDDISGEFNSRTVSATKFWQKSHGLAETGKAKPSSFSVADDRLGTVNGNGTVLYEGSANDVAFKRKTVAGFDKQVYFVNFDGSFVQATY
;
A
#
# COMPACT_ATOMS: atom_id res chain seq x y z
N MET A 1 -6.72 5.13 -32.63
CA MET A 1 -5.87 6.16 -31.99
C MET A 1 -4.80 5.44 -31.17
N HIS A 2 -3.53 5.57 -31.54
CA HIS A 2 -2.41 4.91 -30.85
C HIS A 2 -2.04 5.70 -29.58
N LYS A 3 -2.30 5.14 -28.39
CA LYS A 3 -1.85 5.72 -27.11
C LYS A 3 -0.32 5.61 -27.04
N ARG A 4 0.36 6.75 -26.92
CA ARG A 4 1.82 6.85 -26.85
C ARG A 4 2.29 6.39 -25.47
N ILE A 5 2.99 5.25 -25.45
CA ILE A 5 3.72 4.76 -24.28
C ILE A 5 4.86 5.74 -24.00
N ARG A 6 4.74 6.54 -22.93
CA ARG A 6 5.84 7.37 -22.43
C ARG A 6 6.64 6.50 -21.47
N LYS A 7 7.78 6.00 -21.94
CA LYS A 7 8.79 5.35 -21.11
C LYS A 7 9.34 6.39 -20.14
N ALA A 8 9.03 6.26 -18.85
CA ALA A 8 9.69 7.05 -17.82
C ALA A 8 11.12 6.51 -17.66
N ALA A 9 12.12 7.35 -17.93
CA ALA A 9 13.51 7.06 -17.65
C ALA A 9 13.75 7.29 -16.16
N MET A 10 14.13 6.24 -15.42
CA MET A 10 14.60 6.40 -14.05
C MET A 10 16.04 6.93 -14.08
N ALA A 11 16.25 8.10 -13.49
CA ALA A 11 17.56 8.68 -13.29
C ALA A 11 18.23 8.04 -12.07
N THR A 12 19.27 7.24 -12.32
CA THR A 12 20.15 6.72 -11.26
C THR A 12 21.07 7.85 -10.79
N VAL A 13 20.87 8.37 -9.56
CA VAL A 13 21.85 9.25 -8.93
C VAL A 13 22.73 8.40 -8.02
N LEU A 14 23.89 8.00 -8.55
CA LEU A 14 25.05 7.60 -7.75
C LEU A 14 25.81 8.88 -7.38
N ALA A 15 25.87 9.21 -6.10
CA ALA A 15 26.81 10.20 -5.58
C ALA A 15 27.46 9.67 -4.30
N VAL A 16 28.68 9.16 -4.44
CA VAL A 16 29.63 8.97 -3.33
C VAL A 16 30.27 10.33 -3.04
N GLY A 17 30.25 10.77 -1.78
CA GLY A 17 30.96 11.98 -1.34
C GLY A 17 31.13 12.01 0.17
N ALA A 18 32.38 11.83 0.63
CA ALA A 18 32.78 12.04 2.02
C ALA A 18 32.83 13.55 2.33
N GLY A 19 32.19 13.98 3.43
CA GLY A 19 32.25 15.34 3.93
C GLY A 19 31.73 15.44 5.37
N LEU A 20 32.62 15.81 6.29
CA LEU A 20 32.32 16.13 7.69
C LEU A 20 31.41 17.36 7.80
N GLY A 21 30.28 17.26 8.51
CA GLY A 21 29.53 18.44 8.95
C GLY A 21 28.04 18.24 9.21
N ALA A 22 27.70 18.12 10.50
CA ALA A 22 26.46 18.56 11.16
C ALA A 22 25.08 18.00 10.74
N PHE A 23 24.26 17.76 11.79
CA PHE A 23 22.83 17.43 11.82
C PHE A 23 22.46 15.99 11.45
N ALA A 24 22.76 15.03 12.34
CA ALA A 24 21.99 13.80 12.41
C ALA A 24 20.63 14.12 13.05
N ALA A 25 19.68 14.61 12.25
CA ALA A 25 18.28 14.46 12.60
C ALA A 25 18.01 12.96 12.68
N THR A 26 17.54 12.51 13.84
CA THR A 26 17.07 11.15 14.07
C THR A 26 15.85 10.89 13.19
N GLY A 27 16.09 10.50 11.93
CA GLY A 27 15.08 9.87 11.09
C GLY A 27 14.85 8.47 11.62
N THR A 28 13.70 8.24 12.22
CA THR A 28 13.21 6.88 12.47
C THR A 28 13.24 6.14 11.14
N ALA A 29 13.90 4.98 11.10
CA ALA A 29 13.93 4.11 9.93
C ALA A 29 12.49 3.90 9.40
N GLN A 30 12.21 4.39 8.19
CA GLN A 30 11.01 4.06 7.42
C GLN A 30 11.36 2.86 6.55
N ALA A 31 11.25 1.66 7.11
CA ALA A 31 11.73 0.45 6.47
C ALA A 31 10.71 -0.11 5.46
N SER A 32 10.44 0.61 4.37
CA SER A 32 9.95 0.02 3.10
C SER A 32 10.06 0.97 1.89
N GLU A 33 9.99 2.29 2.12
CA GLU A 33 10.27 3.29 1.08
C GLU A 33 11.71 3.15 0.52
N GLU A 34 12.66 2.70 1.35
CA GLU A 34 14.07 2.53 0.99
C GLU A 34 14.29 1.47 -0.11
N THR A 35 13.46 0.41 -0.16
CA THR A 35 13.48 -0.60 -1.21
C THR A 35 12.45 -0.34 -2.31
N GLY A 36 11.52 0.60 -2.08
CA GLY A 36 10.50 1.04 -3.03
C GLY A 36 9.36 0.06 -3.24
N VAL A 37 9.14 -0.88 -2.31
CA VAL A 37 8.12 -1.95 -2.42
C VAL A 37 7.49 -2.28 -1.07
N ILE A 38 6.25 -2.78 -1.08
CA ILE A 38 5.61 -3.38 0.08
C ILE A 38 6.28 -4.73 0.40
N ASP A 39 6.82 -4.81 1.61
CA ASP A 39 7.55 -5.94 2.15
C ASP A 39 6.61 -7.11 2.49
N GLY A 40 7.12 -8.31 2.29
CA GLY A 40 6.55 -9.53 2.81
C GLY A 40 7.65 -10.37 3.46
N SER A 41 8.32 -9.84 4.47
CA SER A 41 9.35 -10.56 5.22
C SER A 41 8.82 -10.95 6.59
N GLY A 42 9.13 -12.18 7.03
CA GLY A 42 8.61 -12.70 8.30
C GLY A 42 7.21 -13.32 8.19
N GLY A 43 6.43 -13.28 9.26
CA GLY A 43 5.07 -13.82 9.32
C GLY A 43 4.09 -12.88 8.64
N THR A 44 3.01 -13.41 8.08
CA THR A 44 2.04 -12.59 7.34
C THR A 44 1.37 -11.51 8.20
N HIS A 45 1.20 -11.76 9.50
CA HIS A 45 0.59 -10.82 10.45
C HIS A 45 1.53 -9.71 10.94
N ASN A 46 2.71 -9.59 10.36
CA ASN A 46 3.65 -8.51 10.69
C ASN A 46 4.38 -8.01 9.43
N ASP A 47 3.84 -8.30 8.25
CA ASP A 47 4.47 -8.02 6.97
C ASP A 47 4.40 -6.52 6.63
N TRP A 48 3.39 -5.77 7.11
CA TRP A 48 3.17 -4.39 6.66
C TRP A 48 3.35 -3.33 7.77
N GLY A 49 3.64 -3.75 9.00
CA GLY A 49 3.73 -2.85 10.15
C GLY A 49 4.82 -1.78 10.08
N ASP A 50 5.85 -1.94 9.25
CA ASP A 50 6.97 -1.01 9.04
C ASP A 50 6.91 -0.21 7.73
N GLU A 51 5.79 -0.33 7.00
CA GLU A 51 5.56 0.31 5.72
C GLU A 51 5.51 1.86 5.80
N GLY A 52 6.01 2.51 4.75
CA GLY A 52 5.90 3.95 4.54
C GLY A 52 4.47 4.49 4.57
N THR A 53 4.31 5.80 4.79
CA THR A 53 2.97 6.41 4.86
C THR A 53 2.44 6.75 3.48
N LEU A 54 1.29 6.20 3.11
CA LEU A 54 0.52 6.63 1.94
C LEU A 54 -0.46 7.73 2.31
N GLN A 55 -0.54 8.77 1.48
CA GLN A 55 -1.32 9.97 1.75
C GLN A 55 -1.80 10.65 0.46
N LYS A 56 -2.67 11.65 0.64
CA LYS A 56 -3.28 12.37 -0.47
C LYS A 56 -2.25 12.88 -1.47
N GLY A 57 -2.42 12.51 -2.73
CA GLY A 57 -1.56 12.92 -3.85
C GLY A 57 -0.51 11.89 -4.26
N ASP A 58 -0.32 10.83 -3.48
CA ASP A 58 0.53 9.71 -3.88
C ASP A 58 -0.14 8.91 -5.00
N GLU A 59 0.66 8.41 -5.94
CA GLU A 59 0.21 7.58 -7.06
C GLU A 59 1.15 6.38 -7.22
N SER A 60 0.69 5.18 -6.89
CA SER A 60 1.52 3.97 -6.89
C SER A 60 0.74 2.66 -6.79
N ASN A 61 1.42 1.53 -6.99
CA ASN A 61 0.81 0.21 -6.79
C ASN A 61 0.64 -0.12 -5.29
N ALA A 62 1.44 0.48 -4.40
CA ALA A 62 1.21 0.42 -2.96
C ALA A 62 -0.12 1.08 -2.57
N VAL A 63 -0.49 2.19 -3.22
CA VAL A 63 -1.82 2.80 -3.08
C VAL A 63 -2.92 1.85 -3.57
N ALA A 64 -2.73 1.18 -4.71
CA ALA A 64 -3.69 0.19 -5.19
C ALA A 64 -3.87 -0.99 -4.21
N LEU A 65 -2.78 -1.44 -3.56
CA LEU A 65 -2.84 -2.43 -2.48
C LEU A 65 -3.69 -1.93 -1.31
N TRP A 66 -3.45 -0.71 -0.83
CA TRP A 66 -4.25 -0.13 0.23
C TRP A 66 -5.73 0.04 -0.16
N GLN A 67 -6.01 0.48 -1.39
CA GLN A 67 -7.39 0.57 -1.90
C GLN A 67 -8.07 -0.81 -1.95
N THR A 68 -7.33 -1.87 -2.25
CA THR A 68 -7.83 -3.26 -2.22
C THR A 68 -8.22 -3.68 -0.81
N VAL A 69 -7.44 -3.30 0.21
CA VAL A 69 -7.80 -3.47 1.64
C VAL A 69 -9.12 -2.75 1.96
N LEU A 70 -9.28 -1.50 1.52
CA LEU A 70 -10.50 -0.73 1.74
C LEU A 70 -11.74 -1.40 1.12
N VAL A 71 -11.61 -1.99 -0.07
CA VAL A 71 -12.69 -2.77 -0.70
C VAL A 71 -13.00 -4.03 0.10
N ALA A 72 -11.99 -4.79 0.50
CA ALA A 72 -12.14 -6.04 1.26
C ALA A 72 -12.87 -5.81 2.60
N ASP A 73 -12.57 -4.70 3.28
CA ASP A 73 -13.24 -4.34 4.53
C ASP A 73 -14.56 -3.58 4.35
N GLY A 74 -15.00 -3.33 3.11
CA GLY A 74 -16.27 -2.67 2.82
C GLY A 74 -16.30 -1.21 3.29
N ALA A 75 -15.20 -0.48 3.12
CA ALA A 75 -15.12 0.92 3.51
C ALA A 75 -16.10 1.80 2.72
N PHE A 76 -16.47 2.95 3.31
CA PHE A 76 -17.31 3.95 2.66
C PHE A 76 -16.56 5.27 2.53
N TRP A 77 -16.78 5.97 1.42
CA TRP A 77 -16.34 7.36 1.25
C TRP A 77 -17.52 8.31 1.25
N LYS A 78 -17.30 9.56 1.66
CA LYS A 78 -18.32 10.60 1.70
C LYS A 78 -18.24 11.45 0.43
N ASP A 79 -19.35 11.56 -0.29
CA ASP A 79 -19.44 12.40 -1.48
C ASP A 79 -19.60 13.90 -1.16
N SER A 80 -19.61 14.74 -2.20
CA SER A 80 -19.75 16.19 -2.04
C SER A 80 -21.08 16.62 -1.42
N GLY A 81 -22.11 15.78 -1.50
CA GLY A 81 -23.41 16.00 -0.83
C GLY A 81 -23.43 15.50 0.61
N GLY A 82 -22.36 14.87 1.07
CA GLY A 82 -22.24 14.32 2.42
C GLY A 82 -22.79 12.90 2.57
N ALA A 83 -23.27 12.27 1.49
CA ALA A 83 -23.77 10.91 1.52
C ALA A 83 -22.61 9.90 1.53
N LEU A 84 -22.80 8.79 2.23
CA LEU A 84 -21.85 7.68 2.20
C LEU A 84 -22.08 6.84 0.93
N ARG A 85 -20.98 6.54 0.25
CA ARG A 85 -20.92 5.69 -0.94
C ARG A 85 -19.98 4.53 -0.64
N PRO A 86 -20.30 3.29 -1.05
CA PRO A 86 -19.37 2.18 -0.90
C PRO A 86 -18.09 2.47 -1.68
N PHE A 87 -16.95 2.10 -1.12
CA PHE A 87 -15.67 2.07 -1.81
C PHE A 87 -15.56 0.72 -2.51
N THR A 88 -15.42 0.73 -3.83
CA THR A 88 -15.57 -0.48 -4.68
C THR A 88 -14.33 -0.71 -5.53
N GLU A 89 -14.28 -1.83 -6.26
CA GLU A 89 -13.18 -2.12 -7.19
C GLU A 89 -12.96 -1.00 -8.22
N ASP A 90 -14.03 -0.32 -8.66
CA ASP A 90 -13.96 0.83 -9.57
C ASP A 90 -13.22 2.05 -8.97
N ASP A 91 -13.04 2.10 -7.64
CA ASP A 91 -12.28 3.14 -6.95
C ASP A 91 -10.78 2.79 -6.80
N ILE A 92 -10.38 1.54 -7.11
CA ILE A 92 -8.97 1.12 -7.14
C ILE A 92 -8.30 1.71 -8.38
N SER A 93 -7.51 2.75 -8.16
CA SER A 93 -6.90 3.57 -9.22
C SER A 93 -5.38 3.71 -9.07
N GLY A 94 -4.83 3.32 -7.92
CA GLY A 94 -3.45 3.65 -7.57
C GLY A 94 -3.23 5.11 -7.18
N GLU A 95 -4.25 5.98 -7.30
CA GLU A 95 -4.18 7.38 -6.86
C GLU A 95 -4.81 7.56 -5.48
N PHE A 96 -4.06 8.11 -4.51
CA PHE A 96 -4.59 8.39 -3.18
C PHE A 96 -5.41 9.69 -3.20
N ASN A 97 -6.56 9.63 -3.85
CA ASN A 97 -7.43 10.77 -4.08
C ASN A 97 -8.34 11.07 -2.87
N SER A 98 -9.25 12.03 -2.99
CA SER A 98 -10.16 12.42 -1.90
C SER A 98 -11.11 11.30 -1.45
N ARG A 99 -11.50 10.40 -2.36
CA ARG A 99 -12.32 9.22 -2.00
C ARG A 99 -11.51 8.26 -1.14
N THR A 100 -10.26 7.97 -1.54
CA THR A 100 -9.35 7.12 -0.74
C THR A 100 -9.06 7.72 0.63
N VAL A 101 -8.86 9.04 0.73
CA VAL A 101 -8.73 9.73 2.04
C VAL A 101 -9.98 9.50 2.90
N SER A 102 -11.17 9.70 2.34
CA SER A 102 -12.42 9.53 3.08
C SER A 102 -12.66 8.08 3.50
N ALA A 103 -12.40 7.11 2.61
CA ALA A 103 -12.53 5.68 2.90
C ALA A 103 -11.51 5.22 3.94
N THR A 104 -10.27 5.73 3.88
CA THR A 104 -9.25 5.48 4.89
C THR A 104 -9.68 5.99 6.26
N LYS A 105 -10.31 7.17 6.35
CA LYS A 105 -10.87 7.66 7.62
C LYS A 105 -11.98 6.75 8.16
N PHE A 106 -12.88 6.33 7.27
CA PHE A 106 -13.95 5.40 7.64
C PHE A 106 -13.37 4.09 8.19
N TRP A 107 -12.41 3.50 7.49
CA TRP A 107 -11.73 2.28 7.88
C TRP A 107 -10.97 2.45 9.21
N GLN A 108 -10.25 3.56 9.38
CA GLN A 108 -9.55 3.88 10.64
C GLN A 108 -10.54 3.94 11.81
N LYS A 109 -11.67 4.62 11.61
CA LYS A 109 -12.73 4.70 12.61
C LYS A 109 -13.27 3.33 13.00
N SER A 110 -13.54 2.45 12.03
CA SER A 110 -14.09 1.11 12.30
C SER A 110 -13.09 0.22 13.04
N HIS A 111 -11.80 0.51 12.93
CA HIS A 111 -10.71 -0.21 13.62
C HIS A 111 -10.21 0.52 14.88
N GLY A 112 -10.91 1.56 15.35
CA GLY A 112 -10.54 2.27 16.59
C GLY A 112 -9.27 3.12 16.49
N LEU A 113 -8.82 3.45 15.28
CA LEU A 113 -7.66 4.29 15.00
C LEU A 113 -8.07 5.77 14.85
N ALA A 114 -7.08 6.66 14.98
CA ALA A 114 -7.28 8.07 14.67
C ALA A 114 -7.57 8.27 13.16
N GLU A 115 -8.65 8.98 12.84
CA GLU A 115 -9.15 9.24 11.47
C GLU A 115 -8.29 10.26 10.69
N THR A 116 -7.01 9.96 10.51
CA THR A 116 -6.06 10.84 9.81
C THR A 116 -6.31 10.88 8.30
N GLY A 117 -6.87 9.82 7.74
CA GLY A 117 -7.06 9.66 6.29
C GLY A 117 -5.78 9.40 5.52
N LYS A 118 -4.71 9.02 6.21
CA LYS A 118 -3.44 8.53 5.66
C LYS A 118 -3.28 7.06 6.06
N ALA A 119 -2.78 6.21 5.16
CA ALA A 119 -2.39 4.86 5.51
C ALA A 119 -0.98 4.91 6.11
N LYS A 120 -0.91 4.98 7.44
CA LYS A 120 0.34 5.04 8.22
C LYS A 120 0.78 3.62 8.60
N PRO A 121 2.00 3.44 9.13
CA PRO A 121 2.43 2.17 9.72
C PRO A 121 1.39 1.54 10.65
N SER A 122 0.72 2.35 11.50
CA SER A 122 -0.33 1.84 12.40
C SER A 122 -1.63 1.39 11.70
N SER A 123 -1.90 1.85 10.48
CA SER A 123 -3.02 1.36 9.67
C SER A 123 -2.64 0.05 8.99
N PHE A 124 -1.43 -0.03 8.43
CA PHE A 124 -0.91 -1.25 7.84
C PHE A 124 -0.78 -2.38 8.87
N SER A 125 -0.25 -2.09 10.06
CA SER A 125 -0.13 -3.05 11.17
C SER A 125 -1.46 -3.57 11.71
N VAL A 126 -2.59 -2.92 11.41
CA VAL A 126 -3.93 -3.43 11.77
C VAL A 126 -4.54 -4.20 10.61
N ALA A 127 -4.14 -3.87 9.38
CA ALA A 127 -4.58 -4.59 8.20
C ALA A 127 -3.85 -5.94 8.06
N ASP A 128 -2.55 -6.00 8.28
CA ASP A 128 -1.77 -7.24 8.12
C ASP A 128 -2.17 -8.36 9.10
N ASP A 129 -2.75 -8.02 10.26
CA ASP A 129 -3.44 -8.97 11.16
C ASP A 129 -4.52 -9.82 10.44
N ARG A 130 -5.03 -9.37 9.29
CA ARG A 130 -6.01 -10.09 8.44
C ARG A 130 -5.39 -10.90 7.32
N LEU A 131 -4.07 -10.93 7.18
CA LEU A 131 -3.39 -11.71 6.14
C LEU A 131 -3.25 -13.17 6.56
N GLY A 132 -3.99 -14.06 5.90
CA GLY A 132 -3.89 -15.50 6.07
C GLY A 132 -2.52 -16.08 5.68
N THR A 133 -2.37 -17.40 5.77
CA THR A 133 -1.10 -18.07 5.45
C THR A 133 -0.77 -18.01 3.95
N VAL A 134 0.50 -17.84 3.62
CA VAL A 134 1.00 -17.95 2.23
C VAL A 134 0.86 -19.39 1.75
N ASN A 135 0.12 -19.62 0.66
CA ASN A 135 -0.01 -20.96 0.08
C ASN A 135 1.10 -21.25 -0.95
N GLY A 136 1.14 -22.49 -1.46
CA GLY A 136 2.21 -22.96 -2.35
C GLY A 136 2.40 -22.21 -3.68
N ASN A 137 1.45 -21.36 -4.10
CA ASN A 137 1.58 -20.53 -5.30
C ASN A 137 1.84 -19.04 -4.98
N GLY A 138 2.21 -18.75 -3.72
CA GLY A 138 2.47 -17.42 -3.20
C GLY A 138 1.20 -16.58 -3.01
N THR A 139 0.00 -17.16 -3.03
CA THR A 139 -1.21 -16.40 -2.68
C THR A 139 -1.29 -16.20 -1.17
N VAL A 140 -1.64 -14.98 -0.79
CA VAL A 140 -2.01 -14.59 0.57
C VAL A 140 -3.43 -14.06 0.49
N LEU A 141 -4.34 -14.62 1.28
CA LEU A 141 -5.70 -14.12 1.37
C LEU A 141 -5.74 -13.05 2.45
N TYR A 142 -6.29 -11.88 2.14
CA TYR A 142 -6.67 -10.89 3.14
C TYR A 142 -8.13 -11.11 3.50
N GLU A 143 -8.38 -11.43 4.77
CA GLU A 143 -9.69 -11.77 5.31
C GLU A 143 -10.43 -10.50 5.75
N GLY A 144 -10.98 -9.80 4.76
CA GLY A 144 -11.69 -8.56 4.95
C GLY A 144 -13.04 -8.75 5.63
N SER A 145 -13.49 -7.69 6.30
CA SER A 145 -14.75 -7.69 7.05
C SER A 145 -16.00 -7.81 6.16
N ALA A 146 -15.88 -7.47 4.87
CA ALA A 146 -16.95 -7.61 3.88
C ALA A 146 -16.69 -8.74 2.88
N ASN A 147 -15.46 -8.86 2.37
CA ASN A 147 -15.06 -9.89 1.42
C ASN A 147 -13.57 -10.22 1.57
N ASP A 148 -13.20 -11.42 1.16
CA ASP A 148 -11.79 -11.81 1.08
C ASP A 148 -11.19 -11.40 -0.27
N VAL A 149 -9.94 -10.94 -0.25
CA VAL A 149 -9.19 -10.55 -1.47
C VAL A 149 -7.83 -11.24 -1.51
N ALA A 150 -7.36 -11.57 -2.71
CA ALA A 150 -6.10 -12.26 -2.88
C ALA A 150 -4.97 -11.29 -3.25
N PHE A 151 -3.88 -11.35 -2.50
CA PHE A 151 -2.58 -10.81 -2.88
C PHE A 151 -1.65 -11.93 -3.35
N LYS A 152 -0.53 -11.56 -3.96
CA LYS A 152 0.62 -12.47 -4.08
C LYS A 152 1.78 -11.97 -3.25
N ARG A 153 2.51 -12.89 -2.64
CA ARG A 153 3.77 -12.66 -1.94
C ARG A 153 4.81 -13.60 -2.55
N LYS A 154 5.85 -13.04 -3.17
CA LYS A 154 6.80 -13.81 -3.99
C LYS A 154 8.23 -13.31 -3.84
N THR A 155 9.19 -14.21 -3.98
CA THR A 155 10.60 -13.84 -4.15
C THR A 155 10.79 -13.16 -5.50
N VAL A 156 11.46 -12.01 -5.50
CA VAL A 156 11.79 -11.24 -6.69
C VAL A 156 13.32 -11.11 -6.79
N ALA A 157 13.88 -11.38 -7.96
CA ALA A 157 15.32 -11.24 -8.16
C ALA A 157 15.76 -9.80 -7.89
N GLY A 158 16.80 -9.62 -7.07
CA GLY A 158 17.29 -8.30 -6.65
C GLY A 158 16.69 -7.80 -5.32
N PHE A 159 15.77 -8.55 -4.71
CA PHE A 159 15.31 -8.32 -3.35
C PHE A 159 15.73 -9.49 -2.46
N ASP A 160 16.27 -9.18 -1.28
CA ASP A 160 16.58 -10.18 -0.24
C ASP A 160 15.31 -10.69 0.48
N LYS A 161 14.16 -10.09 0.15
CA LYS A 161 12.86 -10.29 0.78
C LYS A 161 11.82 -10.77 -0.25
N GLN A 162 10.72 -11.35 0.23
CA GLN A 162 9.55 -11.50 -0.64
C GLN A 162 8.82 -10.17 -0.73
N VAL A 163 8.12 -9.97 -1.85
CA VAL A 163 7.46 -8.71 -2.17
C VAL A 163 5.98 -8.97 -2.44
N TYR A 164 5.13 -8.05 -2.01
CA TYR A 164 3.70 -8.10 -2.30
C TYR A 164 3.38 -7.64 -3.73
N PHE A 165 2.37 -8.28 -4.30
CA PHE A 165 1.75 -7.91 -5.56
C PHE A 165 0.25 -7.79 -5.34
N VAL A 166 -0.32 -6.76 -5.96
CA VAL A 166 -1.75 -6.46 -5.96
C VAL A 166 -2.33 -6.77 -7.34
N ASN A 167 -3.57 -7.23 -7.40
CA ASN A 167 -4.31 -7.31 -8.66
C ASN A 167 -4.74 -5.89 -9.07
N PHE A 168 -4.15 -5.40 -10.15
CA PHE A 168 -4.46 -4.10 -10.72
C PHE A 168 -4.71 -4.28 -12.22
N ASP A 169 -5.88 -3.84 -12.70
CA ASP A 169 -6.34 -4.06 -14.08
C ASP A 169 -6.28 -5.52 -14.55
N GLY A 170 -6.63 -6.46 -13.67
CA GLY A 170 -6.69 -7.89 -13.97
C GLY A 170 -5.35 -8.62 -13.98
N SER A 171 -4.27 -7.96 -13.56
CA SER A 171 -2.93 -8.55 -13.47
C SER A 171 -2.28 -8.29 -12.11
N PHE A 172 -1.55 -9.27 -11.58
CA PHE A 172 -0.75 -9.08 -10.38
C PHE A 172 0.51 -8.28 -10.69
N VAL A 173 0.59 -7.06 -10.17
CA VAL A 173 1.72 -6.14 -10.31
C VAL A 173 2.40 -5.94 -8.96
N GLN A 174 3.71 -5.73 -8.96
CA GLN A 174 4.47 -5.49 -7.74
C GLN A 174 3.94 -4.22 -7.05
N ALA A 175 3.69 -4.29 -5.75
CA ALA A 175 3.21 -3.16 -4.94
C ALA A 175 4.37 -2.20 -4.64
N THR A 176 4.75 -1.40 -5.64
CA THR A 176 5.79 -0.37 -5.54
C THR A 176 5.23 0.93 -4.97
N TYR A 177 6.09 1.68 -4.27
CA TYR A 177 5.84 3.08 -3.87
C TYR A 177 5.94 4.06 -5.04
#